data_AF-A0A519VAZ6-F1
#
_entry.id   AF-A0A519VAZ6-F1
#
_cell.length_a   1.000
_cell.length_b   1.000
_cell.length_c   1.000
_cell.angle_alpha   90.00
_cell.angle_beta   90.00
_cell.angle_gamma   90.00
#
_symmetry.space_group_name_H-M   'P 1'
#
loop_
_entity.id
_entity.type
_entity.pdbx_description
1 polymer ?
#
loop_
_entity_poly.entity_id
_entity_poly.type
_entity_poly.pdbx_seq_one_letter_code
_entity_poly.pdbx_strand_id
1 'polypeptide(L)'
;MLQRLSYFNLIFTIIYLLVYLKDGTVNSTLGILAVIIFNWLALRSFQLENYKWKIWHYLAGLWSLYYAGFVLYGAFNILISSIEYEFISSDTRTFLVLSFVFSIAVIVQFVSYLAKNLRSSRSK
;
A
#
# COMPACT_ATOMS: atom_id res chain seq x y z
N MET A 1 0.15 -20.12 20.17
CA MET A 1 -1.01 -20.48 19.31
C MET A 1 -2.00 -19.32 19.19
N LEU A 2 -2.37 -18.67 20.31
CA LEU A 2 -3.17 -17.43 20.36
C LEU A 2 -2.68 -16.28 19.45
N GLN A 3 -1.37 -16.03 19.36
CA GLN A 3 -0.84 -14.98 18.47
C GLN A 3 -1.15 -15.23 16.99
N ARG A 4 -1.03 -16.48 16.52
CA ARG A 4 -1.35 -16.81 15.11
C ARG A 4 -2.85 -16.67 14.84
N LEU A 5 -3.69 -17.00 15.81
CA LEU A 5 -5.14 -16.83 15.74
C LEU A 5 -5.55 -15.35 15.78
N SER A 6 -4.87 -14.53 16.60
CA SER A 6 -5.06 -13.07 16.62
C SER A 6 -4.66 -12.43 15.29
N TYR A 7 -3.54 -12.84 14.68
CA TYR A 7 -3.17 -12.34 13.35
C TYR A 7 -4.17 -12.75 12.27
N PHE A 8 -4.70 -13.97 12.34
CA PHE A 8 -5.73 -14.45 11.43
C PHE A 8 -7.03 -13.65 11.57
N ASN A 9 -7.46 -13.40 12.81
CA ASN A 9 -8.62 -12.55 13.09
C ASN A 9 -8.41 -11.11 12.63
N LEU A 10 -7.23 -10.52 12.85
CA LEU A 10 -6.95 -9.14 12.44
C LEU A 10 -7.03 -8.99 10.91
N ILE A 11 -6.49 -9.96 10.17
CA ILE A 11 -6.61 -10.00 8.70
C ILE A 11 -8.08 -10.13 8.28
N PHE A 12 -8.85 -11.02 8.89
CA PHE A 12 -10.27 -11.20 8.57
C PHE A 12 -11.14 -10.00 8.95
N THR A 13 -10.86 -9.33 10.05
CA THR A 13 -11.56 -8.11 10.47
C THR A 13 -11.26 -6.96 9.51
N ILE A 14 -10.03 -6.83 9.03
CA ILE A 14 -9.68 -5.85 8.01
C ILE A 14 -10.39 -6.19 6.69
N ILE A 15 -10.39 -7.45 6.26
CA ILE A 15 -11.13 -7.90 5.07
C ILE A 15 -12.64 -7.63 5.20
N TYR A 16 -13.22 -7.91 6.36
CA TYR A 16 -14.64 -7.65 6.63
C TYR A 16 -14.97 -6.15 6.56
N LEU A 17 -14.15 -5.30 7.18
CA LEU A 17 -14.29 -3.85 7.14
C LEU A 17 -14.14 -3.30 5.72
N LEU A 18 -13.26 -3.90 4.92
CA LEU A 18 -13.02 -3.58 3.53
C LEU A 18 -14.14 -4.02 2.58
N VAL A 19 -14.79 -5.15 2.84
CA VAL A 19 -15.99 -5.61 2.10
C VAL A 19 -17.21 -4.74 2.44
N TYR A 20 -17.29 -4.24 3.67
CA TYR A 20 -18.34 -3.31 4.10
C TYR A 20 -18.09 -1.85 3.67
N LEU A 21 -16.94 -1.57 3.07
CA LEU A 21 -16.58 -0.31 2.41
C LEU A 21 -17.26 -0.21 1.03
N LYS A 22 -18.60 -0.28 1.04
CA LYS A 22 -19.48 -0.58 -0.09
C LYS A 22 -19.46 0.46 -1.23
N ASP A 23 -18.82 1.61 -1.05
CA ASP A 23 -18.68 2.67 -2.07
C ASP A 23 -17.31 2.67 -2.79
N GLY A 24 -16.38 1.78 -2.39
CA GLY A 24 -15.07 1.62 -3.04
C GLY A 24 -15.06 0.54 -4.13
N THR A 25 -14.31 0.73 -5.21
CA THR A 25 -14.09 -0.35 -6.18
C THR A 25 -13.28 -1.48 -5.54
N VAL A 26 -13.59 -2.73 -5.90
CA VAL A 26 -12.88 -3.93 -5.40
C VAL A 26 -11.35 -3.79 -5.56
N ASN A 27 -10.89 -3.16 -6.64
CA ASN A 27 -9.48 -2.89 -6.88
C ASN A 27 -8.87 -1.97 -5.81
N SER A 28 -9.56 -0.88 -5.44
CA SER A 28 -9.11 0.03 -4.37
C SER A 28 -9.01 -0.68 -3.03
N THR A 29 -10.01 -1.49 -2.72
CA THR A 29 -10.07 -2.27 -1.48
C THR A 29 -8.91 -3.27 -1.36
N LEU A 30 -8.66 -4.05 -2.41
CA LEU A 30 -7.54 -5.01 -2.45
C LEU A 30 -6.17 -4.32 -2.45
N GLY A 31 -6.05 -3.20 -3.15
CA GLY A 31 -4.84 -2.38 -3.19
C GLY A 31 -4.45 -1.84 -1.81
N ILE A 32 -5.40 -1.25 -1.10
CA ILE A 32 -5.20 -0.76 0.27
C ILE A 32 -4.83 -1.90 1.21
N LEU A 33 -5.51 -3.05 1.11
CA LEU A 33 -5.20 -4.23 1.92
C LEU A 33 -3.76 -4.70 1.71
N ALA A 34 -3.31 -4.78 0.45
CA ALA A 34 -1.95 -5.17 0.13
C ALA A 34 -0.91 -4.19 0.72
N VAL A 35 -1.18 -2.88 0.65
CA VAL A 35 -0.33 -1.84 1.27
C VAL A 35 -0.28 -2.02 2.79
N ILE A 36 -1.40 -2.32 3.44
CA ILE A 36 -1.45 -2.59 4.89
C ILE A 36 -0.62 -3.84 5.24
N ILE A 37 -0.83 -4.94 4.52
CA ILE A 37 -0.10 -6.20 4.74
C ILE A 37 1.40 -5.98 4.53
N PHE A 38 1.78 -5.27 3.47
CA PHE A 38 3.18 -4.98 3.17
C PHE A 38 3.84 -4.13 4.28
N ASN A 39 3.15 -3.10 4.78
CA ASN A 39 3.62 -2.30 5.91
C ASN A 39 3.77 -3.12 7.19
N TRP A 40 2.81 -4.00 7.48
CA TRP A 40 2.88 -4.89 8.63
C TRP A 40 4.06 -5.86 8.53
N LEU A 41 4.27 -6.45 7.36
CA LEU A 41 5.43 -7.32 7.09
C LEU A 41 6.75 -6.57 7.24
N ALA A 42 6.82 -5.32 6.75
CA ALA A 42 7.98 -4.46 6.91
C ALA A 42 8.27 -4.20 8.39
N LEU A 43 7.30 -3.75 9.18
CA LEU A 43 7.43 -3.54 10.62
C LEU A 43 7.89 -4.80 11.37
N ARG A 44 7.29 -5.95 11.05
CA ARG A 44 7.65 -7.22 11.67
C ARG A 44 9.11 -7.61 11.40
N SER A 45 9.64 -7.29 10.22
CA SER A 45 11.05 -7.51 9.90
C SER A 45 12.00 -6.57 10.64
N PHE A 46 11.54 -5.39 11.06
CA PHE A 46 12.34 -4.49 11.89
C PHE A 46 12.42 -4.99 13.32
N GLN A 47 11.34 -5.59 13.84
CA GLN A 47 11.31 -6.15 15.19
C GLN A 47 12.10 -7.45 15.34
N LEU A 48 12.33 -8.17 14.24
CA LEU A 48 13.05 -9.44 14.22
C LEU A 48 14.38 -9.23 13.49
N GLU A 49 15.47 -9.03 14.22
CA GLU A 49 16.81 -8.63 13.71
C GLU A 49 17.46 -9.56 12.66
N ASN A 50 16.80 -10.65 12.25
CA ASN A 50 17.27 -11.57 11.22
C ASN A 50 16.16 -12.09 10.30
N TYR A 51 15.06 -11.35 10.16
CA TYR A 51 13.92 -11.78 9.36
C TYR A 51 14.22 -11.70 7.85
N LYS A 52 14.40 -12.87 7.23
CA LYS A 52 14.57 -12.99 5.77
C LYS A 52 13.25 -12.79 5.04
N TRP A 53 13.29 -12.10 3.91
CA TRP A 53 12.14 -11.97 3.02
C TRP A 53 11.68 -13.35 2.55
N LYS A 54 10.38 -13.59 2.67
CA LYS A 54 9.69 -14.73 2.06
C LYS A 54 8.96 -14.26 0.80
N ILE A 55 8.54 -15.19 -0.05
CA ILE A 55 7.81 -14.92 -1.31
C ILE A 55 6.66 -13.91 -1.13
N TRP A 56 5.94 -13.98 -0.01
CA TRP A 56 4.83 -13.08 0.34
C TRP A 56 5.22 -11.60 0.43
N HIS A 57 6.48 -11.28 0.76
CA HIS A 57 6.97 -9.89 0.84
C HIS A 57 7.08 -9.28 -0.56
N TYR A 58 7.60 -10.07 -1.51
CA TYR A 58 7.72 -9.66 -2.89
C TYR A 58 6.34 -9.52 -3.54
N LEU A 59 5.43 -10.47 -3.30
CA LEU A 59 4.06 -10.41 -3.82
C LEU A 59 3.30 -9.19 -3.27
N ALA A 60 3.30 -9.00 -1.94
CA ALA A 60 2.61 -7.86 -1.32
C ALA A 60 3.24 -6.52 -1.74
N GLY A 61 4.57 -6.46 -1.87
CA GLY A 61 5.28 -5.27 -2.32
C GLY A 61 5.00 -4.91 -3.78
N LEU A 62 5.04 -5.90 -4.69
CA LEU A 62 4.69 -5.71 -6.10
C LEU A 62 3.24 -5.26 -6.27
N TRP A 63 2.32 -5.87 -5.53
CA TRP A 63 0.91 -5.46 -5.58
C TRP A 63 0.70 -4.05 -5.04
N SER A 64 1.41 -3.69 -3.96
CA SER A 64 1.39 -2.33 -3.40
C SER A 64 1.93 -1.29 -4.39
N LEU A 65 3.01 -1.64 -5.11
CA LEU A 65 3.58 -0.81 -6.18
C LEU A 65 2.61 -0.63 -7.35
N TYR A 66 2.02 -1.73 -7.82
CA TYR A 66 1.00 -1.69 -8.86
C TYR A 66 -0.15 -0.76 -8.44
N TYR A 67 -0.64 -0.89 -7.21
CA TYR A 67 -1.72 -0.06 -6.72
C TYR A 67 -1.34 1.42 -6.60
N ALA A 68 -0.14 1.73 -6.10
CA ALA A 68 0.36 3.10 -6.06
C ALA A 68 0.43 3.73 -7.47
N GLY A 69 0.88 2.95 -8.46
CA GLY A 69 0.88 3.35 -9.87
C GLY A 69 -0.52 3.56 -10.43
N PHE A 70 -1.46 2.68 -10.11
CA PHE A 70 -2.87 2.81 -10.48
C PHE A 70 -3.50 4.09 -9.91
N VAL A 71 -3.26 4.38 -8.63
CA VAL A 71 -3.75 5.61 -7.98
C VAL A 71 -3.13 6.85 -8.62
N LEU A 72 -1.82 6.84 -8.92
CA LEU A 72 -1.16 7.95 -9.62
C LEU A 72 -1.73 8.16 -11.01
N TYR A 73 -1.92 7.08 -11.78
CA TYR A 73 -2.52 7.15 -13.11
C TYR A 73 -3.92 7.75 -13.07
N GLY A 74 -4.75 7.33 -12.11
CA GLY A 74 -6.07 7.92 -11.87
C GLY A 74 -6.00 9.41 -11.54
N ALA A 75 -5.11 9.78 -10.62
CA ALA A 75 -4.88 11.18 -10.24
C ALA A 75 -4.40 12.04 -11.42
N PHE A 76 -3.49 11.54 -12.26
CA PHE A 76 -3.04 12.25 -13.45
C PHE A 76 -4.16 12.46 -14.46
N ASN A 77 -5.01 11.46 -14.72
CA ASN A 77 -6.15 11.63 -15.62
C ASN A 77 -7.14 12.67 -15.10
N ILE A 78 -7.47 12.61 -13.81
CA ILE A 78 -8.34 13.59 -13.17
C ILE A 78 -7.73 15.00 -13.26
N LEU A 79 -6.42 15.13 -13.00
CA LEU A 79 -5.72 16.40 -13.09
C LEU A 79 -5.78 16.99 -14.51
N ILE A 80 -5.52 16.18 -15.53
CA ILE A 80 -5.57 16.62 -16.94
C ILE A 80 -6.99 17.07 -17.31
N SER A 81 -8.00 16.25 -17.01
CA SER A 81 -9.40 16.63 -17.27
C SER A 81 -9.82 17.88 -16.50
N SER A 82 -9.40 18.03 -15.24
CA SER A 82 -9.69 19.23 -14.46
C SER A 82 -9.05 20.49 -15.02
N ILE A 83 -7.87 20.39 -15.64
CA ILE A 83 -7.21 21.51 -16.32
C ILE A 83 -7.95 21.85 -17.62
N GLU A 84 -8.34 20.84 -18.41
CA GLU A 84 -9.02 21.01 -19.70
C GLU A 84 -10.38 21.71 -19.56
N TYR A 85 -11.15 21.35 -18.53
CA TYR A 85 -12.48 21.92 -18.29
C TYR A 85 -12.49 23.08 -17.27
N GLU A 86 -11.32 23.60 -16.87
CA GLU A 86 -11.13 24.65 -15.86
C GLU A 86 -11.91 24.41 -14.55
N PHE A 87 -12.17 23.15 -14.21
CA PHE A 87 -13.00 22.76 -13.08
C PHE A 87 -12.19 21.98 -12.06
N ILE A 88 -11.77 22.68 -11.01
CA ILE A 88 -11.18 22.09 -9.80
C ILE A 88 -12.01 22.50 -8.58
N SER A 89 -12.79 21.57 -8.05
CA SER A 89 -13.42 21.73 -6.75
C SER A 89 -12.38 21.58 -5.63
N SER A 90 -12.71 22.07 -4.42
CA SER A 90 -11.90 21.85 -3.22
C SER A 90 -11.66 20.37 -2.95
N ASP A 91 -12.67 19.55 -3.21
CA ASP A 91 -12.66 18.12 -2.91
C ASP A 91 -11.75 17.38 -3.89
N THR A 92 -11.82 17.71 -5.19
CA THR A 92 -10.91 17.17 -6.20
C THR A 92 -9.46 17.54 -5.90
N ARG A 93 -9.20 18.78 -5.48
CA ARG A 93 -7.85 19.21 -5.09
C ARG A 93 -7.32 18.41 -3.91
N THR A 94 -8.13 18.22 -2.87
CA THR A 94 -7.76 17.44 -1.68
C THR A 94 -7.49 15.98 -2.04
N PHE A 95 -8.35 15.39 -2.87
CA PHE A 95 -8.18 14.03 -3.38
C PHE A 95 -6.87 13.85 -4.15
N LEU A 96 -6.53 14.78 -5.05
CA LEU A 96 -5.28 14.74 -5.82
C LEU A 96 -4.06 14.80 -4.90
N VAL A 97 -4.03 15.75 -3.97
CA VAL A 97 -2.92 15.88 -3.00
C VAL A 97 -2.75 14.60 -2.19
N LEU A 98 -3.83 14.06 -1.63
CA LEU A 98 -3.78 12.83 -0.84
C LEU A 98 -3.33 11.63 -1.68
N SER A 99 -3.78 11.54 -2.94
CA SER A 99 -3.40 10.47 -3.86
C SER A 99 -1.90 10.51 -4.20
N PHE A 100 -1.35 11.70 -4.49
CA PHE A 100 0.09 11.85 -4.72
C PHE A 100 0.92 11.52 -3.47
N VAL A 101 0.55 12.07 -2.31
CA VAL A 101 1.27 11.83 -1.05
C VAL A 101 1.24 10.35 -0.68
N PHE A 102 0.07 9.71 -0.76
CA PHE A 102 -0.10 8.29 -0.47
C PHE A 102 0.75 7.41 -1.39
N SER A 103 0.70 7.63 -2.70
CA SER A 103 1.47 6.82 -3.65
C SER A 103 2.97 7.01 -3.48
N ILE A 104 3.46 8.23 -3.23
CA ILE A 104 4.87 8.49 -2.95
C ILE A 104 5.29 7.76 -1.67
N ALA A 105 4.47 7.81 -0.61
CA ALA A 105 4.76 7.11 0.64
C ALA A 105 4.89 5.59 0.44
N VAL A 106 4.01 4.98 -0.35
CA VAL A 106 4.08 3.55 -0.69
C VAL A 106 5.37 3.21 -1.45
N ILE A 107 5.75 4.03 -2.43
CA ILE A 107 6.99 3.85 -3.21
C ILE A 107 8.22 3.98 -2.30
N VAL A 108 8.29 5.02 -1.47
CA VAL A 108 9.40 5.25 -0.53
C VAL A 108 9.52 4.09 0.47
N GLN A 109 8.40 3.59 1.00
CA GLN A 109 8.38 2.44 1.89
C GLN A 109 8.92 1.19 1.19
N PHE A 110 8.49 0.92 -0.04
CA PHE A 110 8.98 -0.21 -0.82
C PHE A 110 10.48 -0.13 -1.07
N VAL A 111 10.98 1.02 -1.53
CA VAL A 111 12.41 1.24 -1.81
C VAL A 111 13.25 1.12 -0.54
N SER A 112 12.81 1.73 0.57
CA SER A 112 13.51 1.68 1.85
C SER A 112 13.62 0.25 2.36
N TYR A 113 12.53 -0.52 2.25
CA TYR A 113 12.51 -1.89 2.71
C TYR A 113 13.35 -2.81 1.83
N LEU A 114 13.31 -2.62 0.52
CA LEU A 114 14.16 -3.34 -0.45
C LEU A 114 15.65 -3.04 -0.19
N ALA A 115 16.02 -1.77 0.00
CA ALA A 115 17.40 -1.36 0.28
C ALA A 115 17.94 -2.01 1.56
N LYS A 116 17.14 -2.08 2.62
CA LYS A 116 17.50 -2.80 3.85
C LYS A 116 17.77 -4.28 3.60
N ASN A 117 16.89 -4.94 2.85
CA ASN A 117 17.02 -6.36 2.54
C ASN A 117 18.31 -6.66 1.73
N LEU A 118 18.60 -5.84 0.73
CA LEU A 118 19.83 -5.96 -0.07
C LEU A 118 21.10 -5.78 0.76
N ARG A 119 21.11 -4.83 1.71
CA ARG A 119 22.24 -4.65 2.65
C ARG A 119 22.42 -5.85 3.58
N SER A 120 21.33 -6.37 4.14
CA SER A 120 21.37 -7.55 5.01
C SER A 120 21.91 -8.80 4.29
N SER A 121 21.62 -8.95 2.98
CA SER A 121 22.14 -10.07 2.18
C SER A 121 23.63 -9.99 1.86
N ARG A 122 24.25 -8.81 1.88
CA ARG A 122 25.69 -8.63 1.63
C ARG A 122 26.57 -8.82 2.87
N SER A 123 25.96 -8.88 4.05
CA SER A 123 26.65 -9.03 5.34
C SER A 123 26.80 -10.50 5.78
N LYS A 124 26.39 -11.46 4.94
CA LYS A 124 26.56 -12.91 5.14
C LYS A 124 27.44 -13.46 4.04
#